data_AF-A0A9P7DU15-F1
#
_entry.id   AF-A0A9P7DU15-F1
#
_cell.length_a   1.000
_cell.length_b   1.000
_cell.length_c   1.000
_cell.angle_alpha   90.00
_cell.angle_beta   90.00
_cell.angle_gamma   90.00
#
_symmetry.space_group_name_H-M   'P 1'
#
loop_
_entity.id
_entity.type
_entity.pdbx_description
1 polymer ?
#
loop_
_entity_poly.entity_id
_entity_poly.type
_entity_poly.pdbx_seq_one_letter_code
_entity_poly.pdbx_strand_id
1 'polypeptide(L)' 'KDKSPSPKALVPYITPAARKELWVIWKSDPRVPTIASRHAWAASRNVSPSRVDHWFGARKSRAKKLGQPISNDSYELSLE' A
#
# COMPACT_ATOMS: atom_id res chain seq x y z
N LYS A 1 28.01 -17.66 -6.57
CA LYS A 1 27.16 -16.96 -7.56
C LYS A 1 25.74 -17.10 -7.04
N ASP A 2 25.31 -16.13 -6.25
CA ASP A 2 24.03 -16.09 -5.56
C ASP A 2 22.85 -16.35 -6.51
N LYS A 3 21.98 -17.28 -6.10
CA LYS A 3 20.73 -17.57 -6.79
C LYS A 3 19.79 -16.39 -6.59
N SER A 4 19.78 -15.45 -7.54
CA SER A 4 18.66 -14.51 -7.68
C SER A 4 17.37 -15.33 -7.82
N PRO A 5 16.37 -15.19 -6.93
CA PRO A 5 15.14 -15.93 -7.06
C PRO A 5 14.38 -15.39 -8.28
N SER A 6 13.90 -16.31 -9.11
CA SER A 6 13.04 -16.10 -10.26
C SER A 6 11.93 -15.06 -9.98
N PRO A 7 11.44 -14.32 -10.99
CA PRO A 7 10.38 -13.34 -10.80
C PRO A 7 9.13 -14.05 -10.29
N LYS A 8 8.90 -14.00 -8.97
CA LYS A 8 7.67 -14.48 -8.35
C LYS A 8 6.55 -13.70 -9.02
N ALA A 9 5.67 -14.40 -9.74
CA ALA A 9 4.49 -13.81 -10.33
C ALA A 9 3.77 -13.02 -9.23
N LEU A 10 3.71 -11.69 -9.38
CA LEU A 10 3.03 -10.83 -8.41
C LEU A 10 1.60 -11.34 -8.27
N VAL A 11 1.13 -11.57 -7.03
CA VAL A 11 -0.24 -12.00 -6.88
C VAL A 11 -1.18 -10.90 -7.40
N PRO A 12 -2.15 -11.23 -8.27
CA PRO A 12 -3.00 -10.22 -8.90
C PRO A 12 -4.03 -9.63 -7.92
N TYR A 13 -4.02 -10.05 -6.66
CA TYR A 13 -4.93 -9.64 -5.60
C TYR A 13 -4.16 -9.31 -4.31
N ILE A 14 -4.70 -8.37 -3.53
CA ILE A 14 -4.21 -8.11 -2.17
C ILE A 14 -4.64 -9.30 -1.29
N THR A 15 -3.68 -10.03 -0.74
CA THR A 15 -3.96 -11.15 0.16
C THR A 15 -4.74 -10.67 1.40
N PRO A 16 -5.52 -11.53 2.08
CA PRO A 16 -6.21 -11.14 3.30
C PRO A 16 -5.28 -10.58 4.39
N ALA A 17 -4.07 -11.13 4.50
CA ALA A 17 -3.04 -10.64 5.43
C ALA A 17 -2.57 -9.23 5.06
N ALA A 18 -2.14 -9.02 3.81
CA ALA A 18 -1.73 -7.71 3.31
C ALA A 18 -2.85 -6.67 3.44
N ARG A 19 -4.12 -7.07 3.23
CA ARG A 19 -5.27 -6.20 3.42
C ARG A 19 -5.44 -5.77 4.88
N LYS A 20 -5.22 -6.67 5.84
CA LYS A 20 -5.26 -6.32 7.28
C LYS A 20 -4.16 -5.32 7.63
N GLU A 21 -2.95 -5.52 7.12
CA GLU A 21 -1.84 -4.60 7.34
C GLU A 21 -2.10 -3.21 6.75
N LEU A 22 -2.58 -3.12 5.50
CA LEU A 22 -3.00 -1.85 4.91
C LEU A 22 -4.03 -1.11 5.76
N TRP A 23 -4.96 -1.86 6.37
CA TRP A 23 -5.95 -1.31 7.28
C TRP A 23 -5.35 -0.78 8.58
N VAL A 24 -4.36 -1.48 9.16
CA VAL A 24 -3.65 -1.02 10.35
C VAL A 24 -2.90 0.29 10.03
N ILE A 25 -2.17 0.30 8.92
CA ILE A 25 -1.46 1.48 8.40
C ILE A 25 -2.42 2.66 8.25
N TRP A 26 -3.54 2.48 7.55
CA TRP A 26 -4.51 3.57 7.33
C TRP A 26 -5.18 4.05 8.62
N LYS A 27 -5.40 3.17 9.60
CA LYS A 27 -5.95 3.56 10.90
C LYS A 27 -4.94 4.35 11.72
N SER A 28 -3.65 4.01 11.62
CA SER A 28 -2.56 4.70 12.31
C SER A 28 -2.29 6.06 11.69
N ASP A 29 -2.23 6.12 10.35
CA ASP A 29 -2.06 7.35 9.59
C ASP A 29 -2.95 7.34 8.34
N PRO A 30 -4.12 8.02 8.37
CA PRO A 30 -5.08 8.05 7.28
C PRO A 30 -4.66 9.00 6.14
N ARG A 31 -3.41 8.89 5.71
CA ARG A 31 -2.80 9.63 4.60
C ARG A 31 -2.39 8.68 3.49
N VAL A 32 -2.15 9.24 2.31
CA VAL A 32 -1.69 8.48 1.15
C VAL A 32 -0.16 8.52 1.11
N PRO A 33 0.53 7.37 1.24
CA PRO A 33 1.98 7.33 1.15
C PRO A 33 2.49 7.60 -0.27
N THR A 34 3.78 7.90 -0.39
CA THR A 34 4.44 8.10 -1.69
C THR A 34 4.34 6.83 -2.56
N ILE A 35 4.38 7.02 -3.89
CA ILE A 35 4.30 5.90 -4.84
C ILE A 35 5.45 4.91 -4.60
N ALA A 36 6.68 5.43 -4.43
CA ALA A 36 7.87 4.62 -4.19
C ALA A 36 7.70 3.72 -2.95
N SER A 37 7.21 4.28 -1.85
CA SER A 37 7.02 3.55 -0.60
C SER A 37 5.92 2.48 -0.71
N ARG A 38 4.80 2.78 -1.38
CA ARG A 38 3.74 1.79 -1.65
C ARG A 38 4.26 0.62 -2.49
N HIS A 39 5.12 0.90 -3.46
CA HIS A 39 5.71 -0.12 -4.33
C HIS A 39 6.70 -1.00 -3.56
N ALA A 40 7.55 -0.40 -2.71
CA ALA A 40 8.45 -1.13 -1.83
C ALA A 40 7.69 -2.03 -0.84
N TRP A 41 6.62 -1.51 -0.23
CA TRP A 41 5.75 -2.26 0.66
C TRP A 41 5.08 -3.44 -0.07
N ALA A 42 4.57 -3.20 -1.28
CA ALA A 42 3.95 -4.22 -2.10
C ALA A 42 4.95 -5.33 -2.49
N ALA A 43 6.17 -4.95 -2.87
CA ALA A 43 7.24 -5.89 -3.20
C ALA A 43 7.62 -6.77 -2.00
N SER A 44 7.76 -6.19 -0.80
CA SER A 44 8.04 -6.93 0.43
C SER A 44 6.98 -8.01 0.73
N ARG A 45 5.72 -7.73 0.40
CA ARG A 45 4.58 -8.65 0.64
C ARG A 45 4.20 -9.48 -0.59
N ASN A 46 4.99 -9.44 -1.66
CA ASN A 46 4.73 -10.08 -2.96
C ASN A 46 3.36 -9.71 -3.58
N VAL A 47 2.81 -8.53 -3.25
CA VAL A 47 1.53 -8.03 -3.78
C VAL A 47 1.76 -7.11 -4.98
N SER A 48 0.82 -7.07 -5.92
CA SER A 48 0.85 -6.11 -7.02
C SER A 48 0.82 -4.64 -6.52
N PRO A 49 1.80 -3.79 -6.89
CA PRO A 49 1.83 -2.38 -6.52
C PRO A 49 0.60 -1.60 -6.98
N SER A 50 0.10 -1.87 -8.19
CA SER A 50 -1.09 -1.23 -8.75
C SER A 50 -2.35 -1.46 -7.91
N ARG A 51 -2.44 -2.61 -7.24
CA ARG A 51 -3.54 -2.89 -6.31
C ARG A 51 -3.43 -2.07 -5.03
N VAL A 52 -2.22 -1.91 -4.51
CA VAL A 52 -1.95 -1.08 -3.33
C VAL A 52 -2.23 0.40 -3.66
N ASP A 53 -1.81 0.87 -4.83
CA ASP A 53 -2.12 2.21 -5.34
C ASP A 53 -3.64 2.46 -5.39
N HIS A 54 -4.38 1.53 -6.01
CA HIS A 54 -5.84 1.63 -6.08
C HIS A 54 -6.48 1.60 -4.69
N TRP A 55 -5.99 0.78 -3.77
CA TRP A 55 -6.52 0.69 -2.41
C TRP A 55 -6.40 2.01 -1.65
N PHE A 56 -5.22 2.65 -1.67
CA PHE A 56 -5.01 3.96 -1.05
C PHE A 56 -5.80 5.07 -1.74
N GLY A 57 -5.88 5.06 -3.08
CA GLY A 57 -6.69 6.00 -3.84
C GLY A 57 -8.19 5.93 -3.50
N ALA A 58 -8.74 4.71 -3.41
CA ALA A 58 -10.12 4.49 -2.99
C ALA A 58 -10.37 4.98 -1.56
N ARG A 59 -9.39 4.81 -0.66
CA ARG A 59 -9.45 5.31 0.71
C ARG A 59 -9.44 6.84 0.78
N LYS A 60 -8.53 7.48 0.05
CA LYS A 60 -8.49 8.95 -0.08
C LYS A 60 -9.82 9.50 -0.59
N SER A 61 -10.36 8.90 -1.66
CA SER A 61 -11.65 9.30 -2.22
C SER A 61 -12.79 9.16 -1.21
N ARG A 62 -12.85 8.05 -0.47
CA ARG A 62 -13.89 7.84 0.55
C ARG A 62 -13.77 8.82 1.72
N ALA A 63 -12.56 9.06 2.23
CA ALA A 63 -12.36 9.99 3.33
C ALA A 63 -12.65 11.44 2.91
N LYS A 64 -12.34 11.82 1.66
CA LYS A 64 -12.77 13.11 1.07
C LYS A 64 -14.30 13.21 1.01
N LYS A 65 -15.00 12.16 0.58
CA LYS A 65 -16.48 12.12 0.57
C LYS A 65 -17.10 12.23 1.96
N LEU A 66 -16.43 11.72 2.98
CA LEU A 66 -16.86 11.79 4.37
C LEU A 66 -16.49 13.11 5.06
N GLY A 67 -15.87 14.06 4.34
CA GLY A 67 -15.42 15.33 4.91
C GLY A 67 -14.26 15.19 5.90
N GLN A 68 -13.53 14.07 5.87
CA GLN A 68 -12.37 13.87 6.75
C GLN A 68 -11.19 14.71 6.22
N PRO A 69 -10.48 15.42 7.11
CA PRO A 69 -9.29 16.16 6.73
C PRO A 69 -8.17 15.16 6.42
N ILE A 70 -7.94 14.90 5.13
CA ILE A 70 -6.79 14.15 4.66
C ILE A 70 -5.74 15.16 4.23
N SER A 71 -4.55 15.12 4.82
CA SER A 71 -3.46 15.95 4.33
C SER A 71 -3.10 15.55 2.89
N ASN A 72 -2.79 16.54 2.06
CA ASN A 72 -2.21 16.27 0.74
C ASN A 72 -0.74 15.86 0.83
N ASP A 73 -0.13 15.96 2.02
CA ASP A 73 1.21 15.47 2.25
C ASP A 73 1.27 13.94 2.16
N SER A 74 2.24 13.47 1.38
CA SER A 74 2.62 12.07 1.30
C SER A 74 3.71 11.75 2.31
N TYR A 75 3.65 10.56 2.92
CA TYR A 75 4.67 10.05 3.82
C TYR A 75 5.30 8.75 3.27
N GLU A 76 6.42 8.33 3.85
CA GLU A 76 7.07 7.04 3.55
C GLU A 76 6.49 5.92 4.44
N LEU A 77 5.93 4.88 3.83
CA LEU A 77 5.55 3.64 4.51
C LEU A 77 6.79 2.94 5.04
N SER A 78 6.85 2.75 6.36
CA SER A 78 7.86 1.88 6.96
C SER A 78 7.64 0.42 6.53
N LEU A 79 8.74 -0.27 6.26
CA LEU A 79 8.75 -1.65 5.78
C LEU A 79 8.87 -2.69 6.91
N GLU A 80 8.66 -2.30 8.17
CA GLU A 80 8.71 -3.20 9.34
C GLU A 80 7.91 -4.50 9.14
#